data_AF-A0A6C0GQL4-F1
#
_entry.id   AF-A0A6C0GQL4-F1
#
_cell.length_a   1.000
_cell.length_b   1.000
_cell.length_c   1.000
_cell.angle_alpha   90.00
_cell.angle_beta   90.00
_cell.angle_gamma   90.00
#
_symmetry.space_group_name_H-M   'P 1'
#
loop_
_entity.id
_entity.type
_entity.pdbx_description
1 polymer ?
#
loop_
_entity_poly.entity_id
_entity_poly.type
_entity_poly.pdbx_seq_one_letter_code
_entity_poly.pdbx_strand_id
1 'polypeptide(L)'
;MKDTTEIKDLNGGSSYGLSKKNIGYVGADFDSSFVFVQSFGSGNPHIIQLIDKRTGKELRKGTWVDANDKEQILLYLEDEHEELEVLKIYDVKNDNEIIVSDFKNSKCVQNVIGGLRNCVEIDTVTMNEIALKVDIDNEKIIKRYPR
;
A
#
# COMPACT_ATOMS: atom_id res chain seq x y z
N MET A 1 36.78 -9.91 29.42
CA MET A 1 36.03 -10.95 28.69
C MET A 1 34.95 -10.26 27.89
N LYS A 2 34.87 -10.50 26.58
CA LYS A 2 33.78 -10.01 25.73
C LYS A 2 32.61 -10.97 25.89
N ASP A 3 31.48 -10.47 26.39
CA ASP A 3 30.21 -11.18 26.31
C ASP A 3 29.82 -11.29 24.83
N THR A 4 29.92 -12.49 24.29
CA THR A 4 29.34 -12.83 22.99
C THR A 4 27.97 -13.43 23.26
N THR A 5 26.93 -12.62 23.17
CA THR A 5 25.56 -13.13 23.16
C THR A 5 25.35 -13.90 21.86
N GLU A 6 25.64 -15.20 21.87
CA GLU A 6 25.29 -16.09 20.77
C GLU A 6 23.77 -16.33 20.78
N ILE A 7 23.11 -15.87 19.71
CA ILE A 7 21.72 -16.22 19.45
C ILE A 7 21.71 -17.69 18.99
N LYS A 8 21.22 -18.58 19.84
CA LYS A 8 21.00 -19.99 19.48
C LYS A 8 19.74 -20.12 18.63
N ASP A 9 19.93 -20.53 17.37
CA ASP A 9 18.85 -21.00 16.53
C ASP A 9 18.40 -22.39 17.03
N LEU A 10 17.13 -22.51 17.42
CA LEU A 10 16.57 -23.73 17.99
C LEU A 10 16.04 -24.72 16.93
N ASN A 11 16.06 -24.34 15.65
CA ASN A 11 15.47 -25.14 14.58
C ASN A 11 16.52 -25.98 13.82
N GLY A 12 17.12 -26.91 14.55
CA GLY A 12 17.86 -28.03 13.97
C GLY A 12 16.90 -29.07 13.40
N GLY A 13 16.56 -28.96 12.12
CA GLY A 13 15.93 -30.03 11.35
C GLY A 13 14.52 -29.71 10.87
N SER A 14 14.40 -29.59 9.55
CA SER A 14 13.13 -29.40 8.81
C SER A 14 12.52 -28.02 9.02
N SER A 15 12.73 -27.11 8.06
CA SER A 15 11.79 -26.00 7.87
C SER A 15 10.46 -26.60 7.39
N TYR A 16 9.69 -27.16 8.33
CA TYR A 16 8.25 -27.18 8.17
C TYR A 16 7.88 -25.72 7.95
N GLY A 17 7.49 -25.38 6.72
CA GLY A 17 7.04 -24.03 6.38
C GLY A 17 6.10 -23.58 7.48
N LEU A 18 6.40 -22.43 8.09
CA LEU A 18 5.62 -21.89 9.20
C LEU A 18 4.13 -22.07 8.87
N SER A 19 3.40 -22.82 9.68
CA SER A 19 1.93 -22.93 9.57
C SER A 19 1.24 -21.56 9.75
N LYS A 20 2.01 -20.54 10.16
CA LYS A 20 1.63 -19.15 10.29
C LYS A 20 2.14 -18.39 9.06
N LYS A 21 1.23 -18.11 8.13
CA LYS A 21 1.41 -17.07 7.10
C LYS A 21 1.89 -15.76 7.76
N ASN A 22 2.72 -15.00 7.05
CA ASN A 22 3.37 -13.80 7.57
C ASN A 22 2.35 -12.86 8.25
N ILE A 23 2.64 -12.39 9.46
CA ILE A 23 1.71 -11.54 10.26
C ILE A 23 1.47 -10.17 9.63
N GLY A 24 2.29 -9.81 8.65
CA GLY A 24 2.29 -8.54 7.94
C GLY A 24 3.69 -7.94 7.87
N TYR A 25 3.81 -6.78 7.24
CA TYR A 25 5.05 -6.01 7.13
C TYR A 25 4.75 -4.51 7.08
N VAL A 26 5.76 -3.67 7.29
CA VAL A 26 5.63 -2.21 7.08
C VAL A 26 5.76 -1.95 5.58
N GLY A 27 4.67 -1.50 4.94
CA GLY A 27 4.64 -1.20 3.51
C GLY A 27 5.17 0.19 3.17
N ALA A 28 4.97 1.15 4.07
CA ALA A 28 5.46 2.53 3.96
C ALA A 28 5.77 3.07 5.36
N ASP A 29 6.85 3.82 5.49
CA ASP A 29 7.24 4.47 6.75
C ASP A 29 7.27 6.00 6.60
N PHE A 30 6.21 6.68 7.02
CA PHE A 30 6.09 8.14 6.99
C PHE A 30 6.60 8.77 8.29
N ASP A 31 6.70 10.09 8.37
CA ASP A 31 7.31 10.75 9.53
C ASP A 31 6.53 10.47 10.83
N SER A 32 5.21 10.65 10.80
CA SER A 32 4.33 10.52 11.97
C SER A 32 3.52 9.22 12.02
N SER A 33 3.52 8.44 10.94
CA SER A 33 2.71 7.24 10.79
C SER A 33 3.42 6.19 9.95
N PHE A 34 2.92 4.96 9.96
CA PHE A 34 3.40 3.89 9.10
C PHE A 34 2.23 3.06 8.58
N VAL A 35 2.41 2.44 7.42
CA VAL A 35 1.41 1.53 6.85
C VAL A 35 1.77 0.10 7.22
N PHE A 36 0.93 -0.52 8.03
CA PHE A 36 1.00 -1.94 8.28
C PHE A 36 0.21 -2.70 7.22
N VAL A 37 0.87 -3.63 6.53
CA VAL A 37 0.30 -4.42 5.44
C VAL A 37 0.15 -5.87 5.87
N GLN A 38 -1.07 -6.38 5.87
CA GLN A 38 -1.41 -7.79 6.12
C GLN A 38 -1.57 -8.50 4.77
N SER A 39 -0.72 -9.49 4.51
CA SER A 39 -0.76 -10.29 3.27
C SER A 39 -0.92 -11.78 3.59
N PHE A 40 -1.96 -12.39 3.01
CA PHE A 40 -2.29 -13.80 3.23
C PHE A 40 -1.67 -14.75 2.18
N GLY A 41 -0.64 -14.30 1.45
CA GLY A 41 0.05 -15.06 0.41
C GLY A 41 -0.35 -14.67 -1.02
N SER A 42 0.34 -15.27 -2.00
CA SER A 42 0.32 -14.91 -3.43
C SER A 42 -1.09 -14.70 -4.00
N GLY A 43 -1.41 -13.46 -4.34
CA GLY A 43 -2.62 -13.06 -5.08
C GLY A 43 -3.76 -12.44 -4.26
N ASN A 44 -3.67 -12.46 -2.92
CA ASN A 44 -4.71 -11.85 -2.08
C ASN A 44 -4.56 -10.33 -2.01
N PRO A 45 -5.65 -9.57 -1.79
CA PRO A 45 -5.57 -8.16 -1.42
C PRO A 45 -4.69 -8.02 -0.18
N HIS A 46 -3.79 -7.04 -0.23
CA HIS A 46 -2.97 -6.64 0.89
C HIS A 46 -3.77 -5.65 1.72
N ILE A 47 -4.38 -6.10 2.81
CA ILE A 47 -5.15 -5.22 3.69
C ILE A 47 -4.15 -4.32 4.42
N ILE A 48 -4.46 -3.03 4.51
CA ILE A 48 -3.60 -2.04 5.14
C ILE A 48 -4.27 -1.32 6.28
N GLN A 49 -3.44 -0.88 7.21
CA GLN A 49 -3.77 0.06 8.27
C GLN A 49 -2.69 1.14 8.28
N LEU A 50 -3.09 2.41 8.16
CA LEU A 50 -2.21 3.52 8.47
C LEU A 50 -2.28 3.79 9.97
N ILE A 51 -1.16 3.71 10.67
CA ILE A 51 -1.10 3.79 12.13
C ILE A 51 -0.24 4.97 12.55
N ASP A 52 -0.77 5.82 13.43
CA ASP A 52 -0.01 6.90 14.06
C ASP A 52 1.08 6.32 14.97
N LYS A 53 2.35 6.68 14.73
CA LYS A 53 3.51 6.14 15.46
C LYS A 53 3.50 6.48 16.95
N ARG A 54 2.94 7.64 17.31
CA ARG A 54 2.97 8.15 18.69
C ARG A 54 1.90 7.49 19.56
N THR A 55 0.72 7.29 19.00
CA THR A 55 -0.47 6.85 19.73
C THR A 55 -0.84 5.40 19.45
N GLY A 56 -0.34 4.82 18.36
CA GLY A 56 -0.74 3.49 17.89
C GLY A 56 -2.16 3.46 17.33
N LYS A 57 -2.81 4.61 17.14
CA LYS A 57 -4.18 4.69 16.65
C LYS A 57 -4.22 4.45 15.14
N GLU A 58 -5.16 3.63 14.69
CA GLU A 58 -5.50 3.51 13.27
C GLU A 58 -6.10 4.83 12.75
N LEU A 59 -5.48 5.38 11.72
CA LEU A 59 -5.91 6.59 11.03
C LEU A 59 -6.77 6.27 9.82
N ARG A 60 -6.39 5.23 9.06
CA ARG A 60 -7.06 4.76 7.84
C ARG A 60 -6.89 3.25 7.69
N LYS A 61 -7.78 2.64 6.92
CA LYS A 61 -7.73 1.23 6.51
C LYS A 61 -8.12 1.10 5.03
N GLY A 62 -7.70 0.02 4.40
CA GLY A 62 -8.11 -0.29 3.03
C GLY A 62 -7.28 -1.41 2.42
N THR A 63 -7.17 -1.40 1.10
CA THR A 63 -6.31 -2.31 0.33
C THR A 63 -5.13 -1.54 -0.26
N TRP A 64 -3.93 -2.07 -0.10
CA TRP A 64 -2.68 -1.52 -0.63
C TRP A 64 -2.75 -1.37 -2.15
N VAL A 65 -2.29 -0.23 -2.65
CA VAL A 65 -2.01 -0.02 -4.07
C VAL A 65 -0.53 0.37 -4.22
N ASP A 66 -0.14 1.52 -3.67
CA ASP A 66 1.24 2.03 -3.76
C ASP A 66 1.51 3.10 -2.68
N ALA A 67 2.77 3.45 -2.46
CA ALA A 67 3.15 4.55 -1.58
C ALA A 67 4.45 5.24 -2.00
N ASN A 68 4.57 6.51 -1.64
CA ASN A 68 5.80 7.27 -1.75
C ASN A 68 6.20 7.80 -0.38
N ASP A 69 7.07 7.08 0.31
CA ASP A 69 7.52 7.38 1.68
C ASP A 69 8.16 8.77 1.78
N LYS A 70 8.99 9.12 0.79
CA LYS A 70 9.73 10.39 0.77
C LYS A 70 8.79 11.60 0.71
N GLU A 71 7.78 11.51 -0.13
CA GLU A 71 6.79 12.58 -0.31
C GLU A 71 5.54 12.37 0.57
N GLN A 72 5.49 11.32 1.37
CA GLN A 72 4.43 11.00 2.32
C GLN A 72 3.04 10.86 1.66
N ILE A 73 2.99 10.15 0.53
CA ILE A 73 1.75 9.86 -0.20
C ILE A 73 1.40 8.38 -0.07
N LEU A 74 0.15 8.08 0.25
CA LEU A 74 -0.42 6.74 0.24
C LEU A 74 -1.50 6.64 -0.84
N LEU A 75 -1.39 5.66 -1.72
CA LEU A 75 -2.43 5.28 -2.67
C LEU A 75 -3.06 3.96 -2.19
N TYR A 76 -4.38 3.97 -1.99
CA TYR A 76 -5.09 2.81 -1.46
C TYR A 76 -6.53 2.74 -1.97
N LEU A 77 -7.11 1.55 -1.91
CA LEU A 77 -8.54 1.36 -2.15
C LEU A 77 -9.27 1.32 -0.81
N GLU A 78 -10.32 2.10 -0.66
CA GLU A 78 -11.23 2.01 0.49
C GLU A 78 -12.50 1.27 0.07
N ASP A 79 -12.88 0.26 0.85
CA ASP A 79 -14.16 -0.43 0.69
C ASP A 79 -15.29 0.43 1.24
N GLU A 80 -16.09 1.03 0.36
CA GLU A 80 -17.39 1.59 0.75
C GLU A 80 -18.46 0.50 0.62
N HIS A 81 -18.95 0.01 1.76
CA HIS A 81 -20.16 -0.83 1.86
C HIS A 81 -20.25 -1.97 0.82
N GLU A 82 -19.31 -2.91 0.91
CA GLU A 82 -19.34 -4.27 0.32
C GLU A 82 -19.37 -4.43 -1.21
N GLU A 83 -19.49 -3.36 -2.02
CA GLU A 83 -19.53 -3.53 -3.49
C GLU A 83 -18.71 -2.53 -4.30
N LEU A 84 -18.18 -1.44 -3.71
CA LEU A 84 -17.43 -0.43 -4.46
C LEU A 84 -16.10 -0.09 -3.78
N GLU A 85 -15.01 -0.61 -4.34
CA GLU A 85 -13.66 -0.16 -4.05
C GLU A 85 -13.45 1.25 -4.64
N VAL A 86 -13.12 2.22 -3.79
CA VAL A 86 -12.82 3.61 -4.21
C VAL A 86 -11.32 3.84 -4.10
N LEU A 87 -10.67 4.22 -5.21
CA LEU A 87 -9.25 4.56 -5.20
C LEU A 87 -9.04 5.95 -4.60
N LYS A 88 -8.16 6.05 -3.62
CA LYS A 88 -7.88 7.27 -2.87
C LYS A 88 -6.39 7.55 -2.79
N ILE A 89 -6.03 8.82 -2.96
CA ILE A 89 -4.72 9.36 -2.61
C ILE A 89 -4.87 10.02 -1.24
N TYR A 90 -4.03 9.65 -0.28
CA TYR A 90 -3.91 10.35 0.99
C TYR A 90 -2.52 10.99 1.10
N ASP A 91 -2.50 12.31 1.19
CA ASP A 91 -1.30 13.10 1.48
C ASP A 91 -1.14 13.22 3.00
N VAL A 92 -0.32 12.34 3.56
CA VAL A 92 -0.10 12.23 5.01
C VAL A 92 0.50 13.52 5.57
N LYS A 93 1.31 14.23 4.77
CA LYS A 93 1.97 15.47 5.19
C LYS A 93 0.98 16.62 5.35
N ASN A 94 0.02 16.71 4.43
CA ASN A 94 -0.95 17.82 4.39
C ASN A 94 -2.32 17.44 4.99
N ASP A 95 -2.50 16.18 5.41
CA ASP A 95 -3.77 15.62 5.89
C ASP A 95 -4.93 15.87 4.91
N ASN A 96 -4.67 15.60 3.62
CA ASN A 96 -5.61 15.80 2.53
C ASN A 96 -5.89 14.47 1.81
N GLU A 97 -7.11 14.29 1.33
CA GLU A 97 -7.54 13.06 0.67
C GLU A 97 -8.23 13.38 -0.66
N ILE A 98 -7.86 12.65 -1.71
CA ILE A 98 -8.35 12.85 -3.08
C ILE A 98 -8.95 11.55 -3.58
N ILE A 99 -10.21 11.61 -4.01
CA ILE A 99 -10.88 10.48 -4.66
C ILE A 99 -10.48 10.44 -6.13
N VAL A 100 -10.01 9.26 -6.57
CA VAL A 100 -9.54 9.01 -7.94
C VAL A 100 -10.58 8.19 -8.69
N SER A 101 -11.29 8.82 -9.63
CA SER A 101 -12.33 8.17 -10.42
C SER A 101 -11.92 7.88 -11.88
N ASP A 102 -10.84 8.49 -12.36
CA ASP A 102 -10.40 8.43 -13.76
C ASP A 102 -10.10 7.00 -14.27
N PHE A 103 -9.72 6.08 -13.38
CA PHE A 103 -9.25 4.75 -13.76
C PHE A 103 -10.30 3.65 -13.66
N LYS A 104 -11.49 3.94 -13.12
CA LYS A 104 -12.54 2.93 -12.81
C LYS A 104 -12.94 2.08 -14.03
N ASN A 105 -12.91 2.68 -15.22
CA ASN A 105 -13.28 2.01 -16.48
C ASN A 105 -12.07 1.71 -17.39
N SER A 106 -10.85 1.78 -16.86
CA SER A 106 -9.66 1.49 -17.67
C SER A 106 -9.59 0.01 -18.05
N LYS A 107 -9.06 -0.30 -19.24
CA LYS A 107 -8.96 -1.69 -19.74
C LYS A 107 -8.16 -2.59 -18.80
N CYS A 108 -7.12 -2.06 -18.14
CA CYS A 108 -6.31 -2.83 -17.20
C CYS A 108 -7.14 -3.38 -16.04
N VAL A 109 -8.04 -2.55 -15.48
CA VAL A 109 -8.92 -2.96 -14.37
C VAL A 109 -9.85 -4.10 -14.75
N GLN A 110 -10.29 -4.15 -16.02
CA GLN A 110 -11.19 -5.21 -16.50
C GLN A 110 -10.47 -6.53 -16.80
N ASN A 111 -9.18 -6.49 -17.11
CA ASN A 111 -8.43 -7.63 -17.63
C ASN A 111 -7.47 -8.27 -16.61
N VAL A 112 -7.20 -7.63 -15.47
CA VAL A 112 -6.20 -8.08 -14.49
C VAL A 112 -6.87 -8.58 -13.20
N ILE A 113 -6.48 -9.79 -12.76
CA ILE A 113 -6.86 -10.32 -11.43
C ILE A 113 -6.27 -9.38 -10.36
N GLY A 114 -7.14 -8.75 -9.57
CA GLY A 114 -6.77 -7.72 -8.60
C GLY A 114 -7.18 -6.30 -8.99
N GLY A 115 -7.69 -6.08 -10.20
CA GLY A 115 -8.31 -4.81 -10.60
C GLY A 115 -7.38 -3.60 -10.49
N LEU A 116 -7.88 -2.49 -9.93
CA LEU A 116 -7.17 -1.22 -9.82
C LEU A 116 -5.82 -1.35 -9.10
N ARG A 117 -5.71 -2.20 -8.08
CA ARG A 117 -4.52 -2.30 -7.23
C ARG A 117 -3.26 -2.76 -7.95
N ASN A 118 -3.41 -3.46 -9.08
CA ASN A 118 -2.31 -4.00 -9.88
C ASN A 118 -2.05 -3.16 -11.15
N CYS A 119 -2.83 -2.10 -11.34
CA CYS A 119 -2.85 -1.31 -12.57
C CYS A 119 -2.41 0.13 -12.37
N VAL A 120 -2.67 0.69 -11.19
CA VAL A 120 -2.37 2.10 -10.88
C VAL A 120 -1.19 2.17 -9.93
N GLU A 121 -0.23 3.04 -10.24
CA GLU A 121 0.89 3.35 -9.35
C GLU A 121 1.18 4.86 -9.36
N ILE A 122 1.91 5.33 -8.36
CA ILE A 122 2.37 6.71 -8.26
C ILE A 122 3.54 6.89 -9.23
N ASP A 123 3.42 7.83 -10.16
CA ASP A 123 4.48 8.14 -11.12
C ASP A 123 5.42 9.21 -10.59
N THR A 124 4.87 10.38 -10.27
CA THR A 124 5.64 11.51 -9.74
C THR A 124 4.84 12.27 -8.71
N VAL A 125 5.53 12.78 -7.69
CA VAL A 125 4.96 13.67 -6.68
C VAL A 125 5.80 14.93 -6.61
N THR A 126 5.14 16.08 -6.64
CA THR A 126 5.77 17.39 -6.49
C THR A 126 5.10 18.17 -5.34
N MET A 127 5.47 19.45 -5.18
CA MET A 127 4.80 20.33 -4.22
C MET A 127 3.35 20.65 -4.61
N ASN A 128 3.01 20.61 -5.90
CA ASN A 128 1.71 21.09 -6.39
C ASN A 128 0.81 19.98 -6.94
N GLU A 129 1.39 18.85 -7.30
CA GLU A 129 0.67 17.79 -7.99
C GLU A 129 1.18 16.39 -7.67
N ILE A 130 0.26 15.43 -7.76
CA ILE A 130 0.48 14.00 -7.68
C ILE A 130 0.06 13.41 -9.02
N ALA A 131 0.99 12.77 -9.73
CA ALA A 131 0.71 12.08 -10.97
C ALA A 131 0.59 10.58 -10.71
N LEU A 132 -0.55 10.01 -11.10
CA LEU A 132 -0.78 8.57 -11.13
C LEU A 132 -0.68 8.08 -12.56
N LYS A 133 -0.18 6.86 -12.76
CA LYS A 133 -0.13 6.23 -14.07
C LYS A 133 -0.76 4.85 -14.09
N VAL A 134 -1.19 4.46 -15.29
CA VAL A 134 -1.63 3.12 -15.65
C VAL A 134 -0.95 2.73 -16.95
N ASP A 135 -0.33 1.55 -16.97
CA ASP A 135 0.26 0.95 -18.15
C ASP A 135 -0.72 -0.09 -18.76
N ILE A 136 -1.15 0.12 -20.00
CA ILE A 136 -2.10 -0.76 -20.72
C ILE A 136 -1.53 -1.08 -22.10
N ASP A 137 -1.17 -2.33 -22.38
CA ASP A 137 -0.77 -2.78 -23.73
C ASP A 137 0.27 -1.87 -24.44
N ASN A 138 1.26 -1.36 -23.68
CA ASN A 138 2.29 -0.38 -24.08
C ASN A 138 1.83 1.09 -24.21
N GLU A 139 0.59 1.42 -23.89
CA GLU A 139 0.11 2.79 -23.71
C GLU A 139 0.20 3.20 -22.24
N LYS A 140 0.79 4.38 -21.99
CA LYS A 140 0.88 4.98 -20.66
C LYS A 140 -0.16 6.08 -20.51
N ILE A 141 -1.09 5.90 -19.58
CA ILE A 141 -2.06 6.94 -19.22
C ILE A 141 -1.60 7.57 -17.93
N ILE A 142 -1.37 8.89 -17.94
CA ILE A 142 -1.00 9.67 -16.75
C ILE A 142 -2.13 10.64 -16.41
N LYS A 143 -2.53 10.67 -15.14
CA LYS A 143 -3.49 11.62 -14.58
C LYS A 143 -2.86 12.38 -13.43
N ARG A 144 -3.12 13.69 -13.36
CA ARG A 144 -2.52 14.59 -12.38
C ARG A 144 -3.61 15.13 -11.47
N TYR A 145 -3.33 15.13 -10.17
CA TYR A 145 -4.22 15.60 -9.12
C TYR A 145 -3.52 16.74 -8.36
N PRO A 146 -4.24 17.80 -7.99
CA PRO A 146 -3.69 18.85 -7.14
C PRO A 146 -3.34 18.28 -5.78
N ARG A 147 -2.17 18.63 -5.27
CA ARG A 147 -1.70 18.20 -3.94
C ARG A 147 -2.25 19.13 -2.85
#